data_AF-A0A954LTB8-F1
#
_entry.id   AF-A0A954LTB8-F1
#
_cell.length_a   1.000
_cell.length_b   1.000
_cell.length_c   1.000
_cell.angle_alpha   90.00
_cell.angle_beta   90.00
_cell.angle_gamma   90.00
#
_symmetry.space_group_name_H-M   'P 1'
#
loop_
_entity.id
_entity.type
_entity.pdbx_description
1 polymer ?
#
loop_
_entity_poly.entity_id
_entity_poly.type
_entity_poly.pdbx_seq_one_letter_code
_entity_poly.pdbx_strand_id
1 'polypeptide(L)'
;MSKDIISSKLRKLVQRRWPAIRVAWLRFPEASSAPGEKPAGELFELSDLRAEVQKTSGSHPREIDNPPRSVYQNLLKESFFGIQKSCNLLDAALTADAADKRNCAISIGYLAAFTAAQSVLGFLGIAFVRLEGGDPDHLVDCFGRKATMSSDSKGADELLWLLDLTTSVRHRELWRLFQKAIDRTYFQDDVLPSSLRTHLLGFEAERCGHARNRLHYGVAFWPYDDPVLPHYNRYIPYRPFTLDRICSGLIDCESPEFSLCLALSIVHTGGQMLRTLSSGSNAFMAEYEIIRPSLFRFYEYQ
;
A
#
# COMPACT_ATOMS: atom_id res chain seq x y z
N MET A 1 -12.86 -19.99 -18.76
CA MET A 1 -12.55 -20.52 -17.41
C MET A 1 -11.04 -20.39 -17.14
N SER A 2 -10.55 -19.22 -16.74
CA SER A 2 -9.23 -19.11 -16.10
C SER A 2 -9.49 -19.26 -14.60
N LYS A 3 -9.20 -20.43 -14.03
CA LYS A 3 -9.20 -20.63 -12.58
C LYS A 3 -8.08 -19.77 -12.01
N ASP A 4 -8.42 -18.53 -11.71
CA ASP A 4 -7.75 -17.56 -10.83
C ASP A 4 -6.32 -17.96 -10.43
N ILE A 5 -5.43 -17.99 -11.43
CA ILE A 5 -4.04 -18.42 -11.31
C ILE A 5 -3.34 -17.54 -10.26
N ILE A 6 -3.75 -16.28 -10.18
CA ILE A 6 -3.33 -15.33 -9.17
C ILE A 6 -3.84 -15.78 -7.80
N SER A 7 -5.12 -16.10 -7.61
CA SER A 7 -5.60 -16.66 -6.33
C SER A 7 -4.85 -17.92 -5.90
N SER A 8 -4.60 -18.87 -6.81
CA SER A 8 -3.89 -20.13 -6.50
C SER A 8 -2.40 -19.93 -6.24
N LYS A 9 -1.71 -19.07 -6.98
CA LYS A 9 -0.30 -18.72 -6.75
C LYS A 9 -0.14 -17.88 -5.48
N LEU A 10 -1.05 -16.94 -5.23
CA LEU A 10 -1.09 -16.15 -4.01
C LEU A 10 -1.44 -16.99 -2.76
N ARG A 11 -2.02 -18.20 -2.88
CA ARG A 11 -2.27 -19.08 -1.70
C ARG A 11 -0.99 -19.38 -0.94
N LYS A 12 0.17 -19.18 -1.56
CA LYS A 12 1.49 -19.37 -0.97
C LYS A 12 1.97 -18.18 -0.12
N LEU A 13 1.22 -17.07 -0.02
CA LEU A 13 1.51 -16.03 0.97
C LEU A 13 1.42 -16.66 2.36
N VAL A 14 2.60 -16.83 2.96
CA VAL A 14 2.75 -17.46 4.27
C VAL A 14 2.30 -16.47 5.34
N GLN A 15 1.91 -16.97 6.52
CA GLN A 15 1.66 -16.13 7.68
C GLN A 15 2.87 -15.23 7.95
N ARG A 16 2.61 -13.96 8.29
CA ARG A 16 3.64 -12.94 8.58
C ARG A 16 3.37 -12.27 9.90
N ARG A 17 4.37 -11.56 10.42
CA ARG A 17 4.21 -10.70 11.60
C ARG A 17 4.75 -9.32 11.26
N TRP A 18 3.91 -8.30 11.34
CA TRP A 18 4.33 -6.91 11.14
C TRP A 18 5.54 -6.53 11.99
N PRO A 19 5.64 -6.88 13.29
CA PRO A 19 6.83 -6.57 14.07
C PRO A 19 8.14 -7.15 13.50
N ALA A 20 8.11 -8.33 12.88
CA ALA A 20 9.30 -8.95 12.29
C ALA A 20 9.70 -8.27 10.97
N ILE A 21 8.71 -7.94 10.13
CA ILE A 21 8.90 -7.16 8.89
C ILE A 21 9.46 -5.78 9.23
N ARG A 22 8.87 -5.10 10.21
CA ARG A 22 9.32 -3.80 10.71
C ARG A 22 10.80 -3.82 11.09
N VAL A 23 11.23 -4.81 11.88
CA VAL A 23 12.64 -4.96 12.29
C VAL A 23 13.55 -5.20 11.07
N ALA A 24 13.09 -5.97 10.07
CA ALA A 24 13.88 -6.19 8.86
C ALA A 24 14.05 -4.89 8.06
N TRP A 25 13.01 -4.06 7.95
CA TRP A 25 13.09 -2.76 7.29
C TRP A 25 14.14 -1.81 7.91
N LEU A 26 14.35 -1.87 9.23
CA LEU A 26 15.35 -1.04 9.91
C LEU A 26 16.79 -1.30 9.40
N ARG A 27 17.03 -2.42 8.71
CA ARG A 27 18.34 -2.75 8.09
C ARG A 27 18.58 -2.05 6.76
N PHE A 28 17.53 -1.44 6.19
CA PHE A 28 17.56 -0.77 4.89
C PHE A 28 17.20 0.71 5.07
N PRO A 29 18.00 1.49 5.83
CA PRO A 29 17.77 2.92 5.90
C PRO A 29 17.84 3.49 4.48
N GLU A 30 16.93 4.42 4.19
CA GLU A 30 16.95 5.10 2.90
C GLU A 30 18.26 5.86 2.72
N ALA A 31 18.77 5.82 1.49
CA ALA A 31 19.95 6.58 1.09
C ALA A 31 19.62 8.00 0.61
N SER A 32 18.34 8.42 0.59
CA SER A 32 17.92 9.74 0.08
C SER A 32 18.43 10.90 0.96
N SER A 33 18.68 12.03 0.31
CA SER A 33 19.18 13.28 0.89
C SER A 33 18.09 14.16 1.52
N ALA A 34 16.79 13.93 1.24
CA ALA A 34 15.70 14.74 1.77
C ALA A 34 14.38 13.96 1.95
N PRO A 35 13.68 14.10 3.09
CA PRO A 35 12.41 13.42 3.33
C PRO A 35 11.30 13.81 2.31
N GLY A 36 10.45 12.85 1.93
CA GLY A 36 9.31 13.04 1.02
C GLY A 36 9.69 13.25 -0.45
N GLU A 37 10.95 13.01 -0.79
CA GLU A 37 11.42 13.06 -2.16
C GLU A 37 10.85 11.88 -2.96
N LYS A 38 10.46 12.14 -4.22
CA LYS A 38 10.06 11.06 -5.12
C LYS A 38 11.17 10.01 -5.29
N PRO A 39 10.84 8.73 -5.53
CA PRO A 39 11.82 7.74 -5.96
C PRO A 39 12.59 8.24 -7.20
N ALA A 40 13.90 7.99 -7.25
CA ALA A 40 14.73 8.42 -8.37
C ALA A 40 14.41 7.65 -9.67
N GLY A 41 13.83 6.46 -9.51
CA GLY A 41 13.30 5.61 -10.57
C GLY A 41 12.32 4.62 -9.97
N GLU A 42 11.57 3.94 -10.84
CA GLU A 42 10.58 2.94 -10.45
C GLU A 42 11.26 1.57 -10.23
N LEU A 43 10.64 0.69 -9.45
CA LEU A 43 11.20 -0.61 -9.09
C LEU A 43 11.61 -1.46 -10.32
N PHE A 44 10.91 -1.36 -11.45
CA PHE A 44 11.25 -2.09 -12.69
C PHE A 44 12.45 -1.52 -13.46
N GLU A 45 12.87 -0.30 -13.13
CA GLU A 45 14.04 0.35 -13.73
C GLU A 45 15.35 -0.14 -13.09
N LEU A 46 15.25 -0.80 -11.94
CA LEU A 46 16.40 -1.41 -11.27
C LEU A 46 17.01 -2.52 -12.11
N SER A 47 18.26 -2.32 -12.54
CA SER A 47 18.99 -3.23 -13.42
C SER A 47 19.23 -4.60 -12.80
N ASP A 48 19.46 -4.65 -11.49
CA ASP A 48 19.64 -5.87 -10.71
C ASP A 48 18.34 -6.66 -10.57
N LEU A 49 17.20 -6.00 -10.29
CA LEU A 49 15.90 -6.64 -10.30
C LEU A 49 15.54 -7.17 -11.69
N ARG A 50 15.76 -6.36 -12.73
CA ARG A 50 15.53 -6.75 -14.13
C ARG A 50 16.32 -8.00 -14.50
N ALA A 51 17.59 -8.07 -14.11
CA ALA A 51 18.43 -9.24 -14.33
C ALA A 51 17.91 -10.50 -13.61
N GLU A 52 17.36 -10.35 -12.40
CA GLU A 52 16.79 -11.48 -11.65
C GLU A 52 15.42 -11.92 -12.19
N VAL A 53 14.60 -10.98 -12.66
CA VAL A 53 13.33 -11.27 -13.29
C VAL A 53 13.54 -12.01 -14.62
N GLN A 54 14.50 -11.59 -15.46
CA GLN A 54 14.83 -12.26 -16.73
C GLN A 54 15.28 -13.71 -16.57
N LYS A 55 15.89 -14.05 -15.43
CA LYS A 55 16.29 -15.44 -15.09
C LYS A 55 15.10 -16.29 -14.62
N THR A 56 13.96 -15.67 -14.30
CA THR A 56 12.75 -16.36 -13.85
C THR A 56 11.96 -16.77 -15.09
N SER A 57 11.86 -18.08 -15.34
CA SER A 57 11.06 -18.60 -16.46
C SER A 57 9.87 -19.42 -15.95
N GLY A 58 8.68 -19.00 -16.36
CA GLY A 58 7.43 -19.71 -16.11
C GLY A 58 6.87 -19.52 -14.69
N SER A 59 5.76 -20.22 -14.44
CA SER A 59 4.89 -20.00 -13.27
C SER A 59 5.44 -20.44 -11.90
N HIS A 60 6.69 -20.90 -11.84
CA HIS A 60 7.31 -21.37 -10.59
C HIS A 60 7.97 -20.21 -9.86
N PRO A 61 7.67 -20.02 -8.57
CA PRO A 61 8.33 -19.00 -7.80
C PRO A 61 9.83 -19.28 -7.64
N ARG A 62 10.64 -18.22 -7.71
CA ARG A 62 12.08 -18.27 -7.51
C ARG A 62 12.45 -17.55 -6.21
N GLU A 63 13.26 -18.21 -5.39
CA GLU A 63 13.82 -17.66 -4.15
C GLU A 63 15.26 -17.18 -4.39
N ILE A 64 15.59 -16.00 -3.87
CA ILE A 64 16.92 -15.39 -3.99
C ILE A 64 17.42 -15.06 -2.57
N ASP A 65 18.38 -15.84 -2.10
CA ASP A 65 18.91 -15.80 -0.72
C ASP A 65 19.87 -14.62 -0.43
N ASN A 66 20.22 -13.80 -1.44
CA ASN A 66 21.01 -12.56 -1.28
C ASN A 66 20.49 -11.48 -2.24
N PRO A 67 19.32 -10.92 -1.96
CA PRO A 67 18.68 -10.03 -2.89
C PRO A 67 19.33 -8.64 -2.92
N PRO A 68 19.25 -7.91 -4.04
CA PRO A 68 19.86 -6.60 -4.14
C PRO A 68 19.22 -5.61 -3.15
N ARG A 69 20.05 -4.95 -2.33
CA ARG A 69 19.57 -4.00 -1.30
C ARG A 69 18.78 -2.82 -1.89
N SER A 70 19.10 -2.45 -3.13
CA SER A 70 18.40 -1.45 -3.95
C SER A 70 16.90 -1.73 -4.10
N VAL A 71 16.49 -2.99 -4.19
CA VAL A 71 15.09 -3.42 -4.30
C VAL A 71 14.33 -3.07 -3.03
N TYR A 72 14.92 -3.37 -1.87
CA TYR A 72 14.35 -3.05 -0.56
C TYR A 72 14.25 -1.54 -0.38
N GLN A 73 15.33 -0.82 -0.67
CA GLN A 73 15.39 0.63 -0.50
C GLN A 73 14.38 1.35 -1.40
N ASN A 74 14.28 0.97 -2.69
CA ASN A 74 13.29 1.59 -3.58
C ASN A 74 11.87 1.20 -3.22
N LEU A 75 11.60 -0.06 -2.89
CA LEU A 75 10.25 -0.47 -2.47
C LEU A 75 9.81 0.30 -1.22
N LEU A 76 10.70 0.49 -0.25
CA LEU A 76 10.40 1.25 0.95
C LEU A 76 10.13 2.73 0.61
N LYS A 77 10.95 3.33 -0.27
CA LYS A 77 10.77 4.72 -0.73
C LYS A 77 9.49 4.93 -1.51
N GLU A 78 9.16 4.03 -2.43
CA GLU A 78 7.87 4.01 -3.12
C GLU A 78 6.70 3.89 -2.14
N SER A 79 6.87 3.11 -1.07
CA SER A 79 5.83 2.93 -0.05
C SER A 79 5.60 4.23 0.74
N PHE A 80 6.68 4.91 1.19
CA PHE A 80 6.58 6.21 1.86
C PHE A 80 5.99 7.28 0.94
N PHE A 81 6.51 7.40 -0.27
CA PHE A 81 6.00 8.36 -1.25
C PHE A 81 4.53 8.11 -1.58
N GLY A 82 4.14 6.84 -1.75
CA GLY A 82 2.76 6.47 -2.00
C GLY A 82 1.83 6.82 -0.85
N ILE A 83 2.24 6.65 0.42
CA ILE A 83 1.37 6.99 1.56
C ILE A 83 1.21 8.51 1.70
N GLN A 84 2.27 9.26 1.43
CA GLN A 84 2.21 10.72 1.35
C GLN A 84 1.26 11.18 0.24
N LYS A 85 1.38 10.59 -0.96
CA LYS A 85 0.47 10.86 -2.07
C LYS A 85 -0.98 10.54 -1.72
N SER A 86 -1.23 9.43 -1.04
CA SER A 86 -2.56 9.08 -0.56
C SER A 86 -3.13 10.07 0.44
N CYS A 87 -2.31 10.64 1.33
CA CYS A 87 -2.74 11.71 2.23
C CYS A 87 -3.18 12.95 1.44
N ASN A 88 -2.38 13.38 0.46
CA ASN A 88 -2.72 14.52 -0.40
C ASN A 88 -4.01 14.28 -1.20
N LEU A 89 -4.18 13.08 -1.76
CA LEU A 89 -5.39 12.70 -2.47
C LEU A 89 -6.60 12.70 -1.53
N LEU A 90 -6.46 12.18 -0.32
CA LEU A 90 -7.52 12.21 0.68
C LEU A 90 -7.92 13.64 1.04
N ASP A 91 -6.96 14.53 1.27
CA ASP A 91 -7.21 15.96 1.52
C ASP A 91 -7.95 16.62 0.32
N ALA A 92 -7.58 16.26 -0.91
CA ALA A 92 -8.27 16.73 -2.11
C ALA A 92 -9.69 16.17 -2.25
N ALA A 93 -9.89 14.90 -1.91
CA ALA A 93 -11.21 14.24 -1.93
C ALA A 93 -12.17 14.90 -0.94
N LEU A 94 -11.68 15.14 0.27
CA LEU A 94 -12.39 15.86 1.31
C LEU A 94 -12.71 17.30 0.87
N THR A 95 -11.79 17.98 0.18
CA THR A 95 -12.00 19.36 -0.29
C THR A 95 -13.07 19.42 -1.37
N ALA A 96 -13.09 18.42 -2.25
CA ALA A 96 -14.15 18.26 -3.24
C ALA A 96 -15.51 17.99 -2.58
N ASP A 97 -15.55 17.19 -1.52
CA ASP A 97 -16.78 16.91 -0.76
C ASP A 97 -17.34 18.18 -0.09
N ALA A 98 -16.48 18.94 0.58
CA ALA A 98 -16.84 20.22 1.20
C ALA A 98 -17.35 21.27 0.19
N ALA A 99 -16.95 21.15 -1.08
CA ALA A 99 -17.42 21.98 -2.18
C ALA A 99 -18.66 21.41 -2.90
N ASP A 100 -19.32 20.39 -2.34
CA ASP A 100 -20.46 19.65 -2.89
C ASP A 100 -20.18 19.01 -4.28
N LYS A 101 -18.90 18.75 -4.58
CA LYS A 101 -18.46 18.05 -5.81
C LYS A 101 -18.36 16.54 -5.54
N ARG A 102 -19.48 15.93 -5.18
CA ARG A 102 -19.53 14.54 -4.67
C ARG A 102 -18.91 13.50 -5.60
N ASN A 103 -19.18 13.58 -6.91
CA ASN A 103 -18.61 12.64 -7.88
C ASN A 103 -17.07 12.72 -7.96
N CYS A 104 -16.51 13.93 -7.80
CA CYS A 104 -15.07 14.14 -7.73
C CYS A 104 -14.52 13.57 -6.41
N ALA A 105 -15.15 13.87 -5.28
CA ALA A 105 -14.75 13.36 -3.96
C ALA A 105 -14.70 11.83 -3.92
N ILE A 106 -15.73 11.16 -4.42
CA ILE A 106 -15.81 9.69 -4.50
C ILE A 106 -14.65 9.13 -5.33
N SER A 107 -14.37 9.75 -6.47
CA SER A 107 -13.33 9.31 -7.40
C SER A 107 -11.92 9.49 -6.82
N ILE A 108 -11.65 10.65 -6.22
CA ILE A 108 -10.35 10.95 -5.61
C ILE A 108 -10.15 10.10 -4.34
N GLY A 109 -11.20 9.91 -3.52
CA GLY A 109 -11.15 9.06 -2.34
C GLY A 109 -10.81 7.61 -2.70
N TYR A 110 -11.42 7.06 -3.75
CA TYR A 110 -11.05 5.72 -4.23
C TYR A 110 -9.59 5.65 -4.67
N LEU A 111 -9.09 6.67 -5.36
CA LEU A 111 -7.68 6.73 -5.76
C LEU A 111 -6.75 6.79 -4.53
N ALA A 112 -7.08 7.60 -3.53
CA ALA A 112 -6.36 7.67 -2.27
C ALA A 112 -6.28 6.29 -1.59
N ALA A 113 -7.41 5.59 -1.51
CA ALA A 113 -7.51 4.24 -0.96
C ALA A 113 -6.66 3.23 -1.73
N PHE A 114 -6.71 3.27 -3.06
CA PHE A 114 -5.96 2.35 -3.91
C PHE A 114 -4.44 2.55 -3.79
N THR A 115 -3.98 3.80 -3.87
CA THR A 115 -2.57 4.14 -3.67
C THR A 115 -2.10 3.76 -2.25
N ALA A 116 -2.96 3.95 -1.24
CA ALA A 116 -2.61 3.59 0.14
C ALA A 116 -2.50 2.07 0.30
N ALA A 117 -3.35 1.30 -0.39
CA ALA A 117 -3.30 -0.15 -0.38
C ALA A 117 -2.00 -0.67 -1.00
N GLN A 118 -1.51 -0.02 -2.07
CA GLN A 118 -0.21 -0.33 -2.67
C GLN A 118 0.93 -0.02 -1.70
N SER A 119 0.92 1.12 -1.03
CA SER A 119 1.91 1.45 0.01
C SER A 119 1.90 0.48 1.18
N VAL A 120 0.71 0.05 1.65
CA VAL A 120 0.61 -0.96 2.71
C VAL A 120 1.19 -2.29 2.23
N LEU A 121 0.93 -2.70 0.99
CA LEU A 121 1.57 -3.89 0.40
C LEU A 121 3.09 -3.73 0.36
N GLY A 122 3.59 -2.58 -0.07
CA GLY A 122 5.01 -2.29 -0.11
C GLY A 122 5.67 -2.30 1.27
N PHE A 123 5.01 -1.77 2.31
CA PHE A 123 5.45 -1.94 3.71
C PHE A 123 5.44 -3.41 4.15
N LEU A 124 4.57 -4.25 3.61
CA LEU A 124 4.61 -5.70 3.85
C LEU A 124 5.66 -6.43 2.99
N GLY A 125 6.46 -5.67 2.22
CA GLY A 125 7.51 -6.16 1.34
C GLY A 125 7.00 -6.68 0.00
N ILE A 126 5.77 -6.35 -0.40
CA ILE A 126 5.12 -6.90 -1.59
C ILE A 126 4.90 -5.82 -2.65
N ALA A 127 5.32 -6.08 -3.89
CA ALA A 127 5.08 -5.20 -5.03
C ALA A 127 4.77 -5.98 -6.31
N PHE A 128 4.06 -5.32 -7.23
CA PHE A 128 3.96 -5.77 -8.61
C PHE A 128 4.92 -4.97 -9.48
N VAL A 129 5.65 -5.66 -10.35
CA VAL A 129 6.67 -5.08 -11.22
C VAL A 129 6.36 -5.49 -12.65
N ARG A 130 6.15 -4.49 -13.51
CA ARG A 130 5.99 -4.67 -14.95
C ARG A 130 7.28 -4.24 -15.63
N LEU A 131 7.95 -5.15 -16.33
CA LEU A 131 9.16 -4.80 -17.07
C LEU A 131 8.83 -4.09 -18.39
N GLU A 132 9.77 -3.28 -18.88
CA GLU A 132 9.73 -2.70 -20.23
C GLU A 132 9.67 -3.83 -21.28
N GLY A 133 8.66 -3.78 -22.16
CA GLY A 133 8.38 -4.82 -23.16
C GLY A 133 7.01 -5.49 -23.01
N GLY A 134 6.30 -5.22 -21.92
CA GLY A 134 4.94 -5.73 -21.68
C GLY A 134 4.92 -7.12 -21.04
N ASP A 135 3.70 -7.59 -20.76
CA ASP A 135 3.37 -8.80 -19.98
C ASP A 135 4.34 -9.97 -20.11
N PRO A 136 4.61 -10.71 -19.00
CA PRO A 136 3.85 -10.73 -17.74
C PRO A 136 4.29 -9.76 -16.63
N ASP A 137 3.36 -9.47 -15.71
CA ASP A 137 3.67 -8.81 -14.44
C ASP A 137 4.39 -9.77 -13.49
N HIS A 138 5.25 -9.25 -12.64
CA HIS A 138 5.97 -10.03 -11.63
C HIS A 138 5.53 -9.61 -10.25
N LEU A 139 5.23 -10.58 -9.39
CA LEU A 139 5.09 -10.33 -7.96
C LEU A 139 6.47 -10.45 -7.30
N VAL A 140 6.84 -9.39 -6.60
CA VAL A 140 8.05 -9.29 -5.80
C VAL A 140 7.64 -9.33 -4.33
N ASP A 141 8.27 -10.20 -3.55
CA ASP A 141 8.03 -10.32 -2.12
C ASP A 141 9.36 -10.42 -1.35
N CYS A 142 9.76 -9.31 -0.74
CA CYS A 142 11.03 -9.06 -0.07
C CYS A 142 11.24 -9.83 1.25
N PHE A 143 10.20 -10.41 1.85
CA PHE A 143 10.30 -11.14 3.11
C PHE A 143 9.83 -12.60 3.02
N GLY A 144 9.43 -13.03 1.82
CA GLY A 144 9.12 -14.41 1.43
C GLY A 144 8.41 -15.27 2.50
N ARG A 145 8.77 -16.56 2.53
CA ARG A 145 8.15 -17.57 3.42
C ARG A 145 8.70 -17.57 4.86
N LYS A 146 9.85 -16.92 5.09
CA LYS A 146 10.61 -17.00 6.34
C LYS A 146 10.26 -15.92 7.37
N ALA A 147 9.27 -15.07 7.11
CA ALA A 147 8.70 -14.18 8.14
C ALA A 147 7.95 -14.91 9.28
N THR A 148 7.98 -16.26 9.31
CA THR A 148 7.14 -17.11 10.15
C THR A 148 7.74 -17.57 11.47
N MET A 149 9.06 -17.68 11.63
CA MET A 149 9.59 -18.56 12.68
C MET A 149 10.77 -17.96 13.45
N SER A 150 10.46 -17.12 14.44
CA SER A 150 11.22 -17.01 15.69
C SER A 150 10.49 -16.07 16.66
N SER A 151 10.19 -16.50 17.88
CA SER A 151 9.80 -15.60 18.99
C SER A 151 10.96 -14.70 19.41
N ASP A 152 12.20 -15.13 19.13
CA ASP A 152 13.42 -14.39 19.38
C ASP A 152 13.69 -13.47 18.19
N SER A 153 13.23 -12.22 18.31
CA SER A 153 13.75 -10.92 17.81
C SER A 153 14.68 -10.78 16.58
N LYS A 154 15.06 -11.84 15.85
CA LYS A 154 16.08 -11.80 14.78
C LYS A 154 15.59 -11.18 13.46
N GLY A 155 14.40 -10.58 13.41
CA GLY A 155 13.82 -9.98 12.20
C GLY A 155 13.39 -11.02 11.16
N ALA A 156 12.68 -10.60 10.12
CA ALA A 156 12.46 -11.45 8.95
C ALA A 156 13.76 -11.65 8.16
N ASP A 157 13.96 -12.84 7.59
CA ASP A 157 15.10 -13.11 6.70
C ASP A 157 14.97 -12.29 5.41
N GLU A 158 16.12 -11.81 4.92
CA GLU A 158 16.23 -11.06 3.67
C GLU A 158 16.17 -12.06 2.51
N LEU A 159 14.96 -12.31 2.02
CA LEU A 159 14.69 -13.27 0.96
C LEU A 159 13.77 -12.63 -0.08
N LEU A 160 14.25 -12.52 -1.30
CA LEU A 160 13.41 -12.04 -2.40
C LEU A 160 12.75 -13.23 -3.09
N TRP A 161 11.43 -13.23 -3.04
CA TRP A 161 10.59 -14.19 -3.75
C TRP A 161 10.04 -13.52 -5.01
N LEU A 162 10.39 -14.07 -6.16
CA LEU A 162 9.92 -13.60 -7.46
C LEU A 162 8.93 -14.60 -8.04
N LEU A 163 7.80 -14.11 -8.52
CA LEU A 163 6.79 -14.93 -9.18
C LEU A 163 6.32 -14.25 -10.45
N ASP A 164 6.52 -14.93 -11.58
CA ASP A 164 5.92 -14.59 -12.87
C ASP A 164 4.39 -14.81 -12.81
N LEU A 165 3.65 -13.72 -12.96
CA LEU A 165 2.22 -13.71 -13.17
C LEU A 165 2.01 -13.70 -14.68
N THR A 166 1.87 -14.90 -15.24
CA THR A 166 1.50 -15.23 -16.63
C THR A 166 0.41 -14.37 -17.32
N THR A 167 -0.20 -13.41 -16.62
CA THR A 167 -1.15 -12.39 -17.08
C THR A 167 -0.90 -11.08 -16.31
N SER A 168 -1.13 -9.94 -16.94
CA SER A 168 -1.12 -8.65 -16.25
C SER A 168 -2.13 -8.61 -15.09
N VAL A 169 -1.70 -7.97 -14.01
CA VAL A 169 -2.46 -7.68 -12.82
C VAL A 169 -3.42 -6.54 -13.13
N ARG A 170 -4.70 -6.74 -12.80
CA ARG A 170 -5.70 -5.68 -12.84
C ARG A 170 -5.98 -5.19 -11.43
N HIS A 171 -6.69 -4.08 -11.33
CA HIS A 171 -7.09 -3.46 -10.06
C HIS A 171 -7.69 -4.45 -9.05
N ARG A 172 -8.53 -5.38 -9.54
CA ARG A 172 -9.19 -6.38 -8.70
C ARG A 172 -8.18 -7.32 -8.05
N GLU A 173 -7.19 -7.76 -8.80
CA GLU A 173 -6.14 -8.65 -8.32
C GLU A 173 -5.28 -7.95 -7.26
N LEU A 174 -5.05 -6.64 -7.39
CA LEU A 174 -4.38 -5.84 -6.38
C LEU A 174 -5.18 -5.75 -5.07
N TRP A 175 -6.49 -5.47 -5.16
CA TRP A 175 -7.35 -5.47 -3.97
C TRP A 175 -7.38 -6.83 -3.27
N ARG A 176 -7.51 -7.91 -4.04
CA ARG A 176 -7.46 -9.27 -3.49
C ARG A 176 -6.12 -9.58 -2.84
N LEU A 177 -5.01 -9.10 -3.42
CA LEU A 177 -3.68 -9.23 -2.83
C LEU A 177 -3.59 -8.45 -1.51
N PHE A 178 -4.03 -7.20 -1.49
CA PHE A 178 -4.09 -6.36 -0.29
C PHE A 178 -4.87 -7.05 0.84
N GLN A 179 -6.12 -7.44 0.57
CA GLN A 179 -6.97 -8.14 1.54
C GLN A 179 -6.31 -9.42 2.05
N LYS A 180 -5.69 -10.19 1.16
CA LYS A 180 -4.98 -11.42 1.54
C LYS A 180 -3.72 -11.15 2.36
N ALA A 181 -2.97 -10.10 2.04
CA ALA A 181 -1.77 -9.72 2.79
C ALA A 181 -2.14 -9.29 4.21
N ILE A 182 -3.21 -8.51 4.39
CA ILE A 182 -3.70 -8.14 5.72
C ILE A 182 -4.36 -9.33 6.46
N ASP A 183 -5.01 -10.26 5.77
CA ASP A 183 -5.51 -11.52 6.36
C ASP A 183 -4.36 -12.39 6.88
N ARG A 184 -3.25 -12.44 6.16
CA ARG A 184 -2.11 -13.32 6.49
C ARG A 184 -1.06 -12.68 7.37
N THR A 185 -1.20 -11.40 7.71
CA THR A 185 -0.25 -10.69 8.57
C THR A 185 -0.85 -10.48 9.95
N TYR A 186 -0.09 -10.87 10.98
CA TYR A 186 -0.36 -10.47 12.35
C TYR A 186 0.07 -9.01 12.54
N PHE A 187 -0.89 -8.17 12.93
CA PHE A 187 -0.67 -6.78 13.32
C PHE A 187 -0.87 -6.63 14.82
N GLN A 188 -0.19 -5.64 15.40
CA GLN A 188 -0.55 -5.13 16.72
C GLN A 188 -1.81 -4.27 16.57
N ASP A 189 -2.67 -4.23 17.59
CA ASP A 189 -3.96 -3.53 17.52
C ASP A 189 -3.80 -2.01 17.31
N ASP A 190 -2.68 -1.42 17.72
CA ASP A 190 -2.37 0.00 17.48
C ASP A 190 -1.99 0.30 16.01
N VAL A 191 -1.68 -0.73 15.22
CA VAL A 191 -1.34 -0.61 13.79
C VAL A 191 -2.56 -0.87 12.90
N LEU A 192 -3.26 -1.97 13.16
CA LEU A 192 -4.48 -2.33 12.45
C LEU A 192 -5.46 -2.97 13.44
N PRO A 193 -6.39 -2.18 14.00
CA PRO A 193 -7.40 -2.69 14.93
C PRO A 193 -8.19 -3.85 14.32
N SER A 194 -8.51 -4.85 15.13
CA SER A 194 -9.24 -6.05 14.68
C SER A 194 -10.61 -5.74 14.06
N SER A 195 -11.30 -4.68 14.52
CA SER A 195 -12.53 -4.18 13.91
C SER A 195 -12.29 -3.68 12.48
N LEU A 196 -11.33 -2.77 12.31
CA LEU A 196 -10.94 -2.21 11.01
C LEU A 196 -10.48 -3.31 10.04
N ARG A 197 -9.71 -4.28 10.53
CA ARG A 197 -9.27 -5.44 9.74
C ARG A 197 -10.46 -6.24 9.22
N THR A 198 -11.42 -6.57 10.08
CA THR A 198 -12.64 -7.28 9.70
C THR A 198 -13.38 -6.53 8.59
N HIS A 199 -13.45 -5.19 8.68
CA HIS A 199 -14.07 -4.35 7.65
C HIS A 199 -13.32 -4.38 6.31
N LEU A 200 -11.99 -4.21 6.33
CA LEU A 200 -11.17 -4.25 5.12
C LEU A 200 -11.20 -5.63 4.44
N LEU A 201 -11.38 -6.71 5.20
CA LEU A 201 -11.56 -8.06 4.67
C LEU A 201 -12.97 -8.32 4.12
N GLY A 202 -13.97 -7.60 4.61
CA GLY A 202 -15.37 -7.81 4.27
C GLY A 202 -15.84 -7.15 2.97
N PHE A 203 -15.13 -6.14 2.44
CA PHE A 203 -15.59 -5.46 1.22
C PHE A 203 -15.29 -6.25 -0.05
N GLU A 204 -16.22 -6.23 -1.00
CA GLU A 204 -16.04 -6.89 -2.30
C GLU A 204 -15.51 -5.89 -3.34
N ALA A 205 -14.25 -6.03 -3.72
CA ALA A 205 -13.63 -5.21 -4.76
C ALA A 205 -14.39 -5.24 -6.09
N GLU A 206 -15.11 -6.34 -6.38
CA GLU A 206 -15.92 -6.50 -7.59
C GLU A 206 -17.18 -5.62 -7.57
N ARG A 207 -17.82 -5.46 -6.41
CA ARG A 207 -19.01 -4.60 -6.25
C ARG A 207 -18.66 -3.11 -6.33
N CYS A 208 -17.47 -2.74 -5.84
CA CYS A 208 -16.94 -1.39 -5.97
C CYS A 208 -16.81 -0.96 -7.46
N GLY A 209 -16.50 -1.91 -8.35
CA GLY A 209 -16.31 -1.62 -9.77
C GLY A 209 -17.57 -1.56 -10.61
N HIS A 210 -18.61 -2.29 -10.22
CA HIS A 210 -19.89 -2.24 -10.93
C HIS A 210 -20.71 -1.00 -10.61
N ALA A 211 -20.67 -0.50 -9.37
CA ALA A 211 -21.48 0.64 -8.97
C ALA A 211 -20.87 2.01 -9.30
N ARG A 212 -19.53 2.14 -9.48
CA ARG A 212 -18.86 3.45 -9.26
C ARG A 212 -17.73 3.91 -10.20
N ASN A 213 -17.46 3.23 -11.32
CA ASN A 213 -17.08 3.85 -12.60
C ASN A 213 -16.25 2.91 -13.49
N ARG A 214 -16.69 2.82 -14.75
CA ARG A 214 -15.94 2.32 -15.91
C ARG A 214 -14.64 3.10 -16.20
N LEU A 215 -14.50 4.31 -15.64
CA LEU A 215 -13.37 5.23 -15.81
C LEU A 215 -12.12 4.86 -14.97
N HIS A 216 -12.28 4.22 -13.81
CA HIS A 216 -11.16 3.88 -12.91
C HIS A 216 -10.46 2.56 -13.28
N TYR A 217 -11.11 1.69 -14.06
CA TYR A 217 -10.62 0.32 -14.36
C TYR A 217 -9.82 0.22 -15.67
N GLY A 218 -9.66 1.32 -16.41
CA GLY A 218 -8.99 1.34 -17.71
C GLY A 218 -7.54 1.83 -17.69
N VAL A 219 -7.03 2.30 -16.56
CA VAL A 219 -5.75 3.02 -16.53
C VAL A 219 -4.71 2.20 -15.79
N ALA A 220 -3.94 1.42 -16.55
CA ALA A 220 -2.79 0.65 -16.04
C ALA A 220 -1.52 1.50 -15.86
N PHE A 221 -1.60 2.81 -16.11
CA PHE A 221 -0.48 3.75 -16.13
C PHE A 221 -0.99 5.17 -15.85
N TRP A 222 -0.51 5.85 -14.80
CA TRP A 222 -0.96 7.22 -14.51
C TRP A 222 0.11 8.27 -14.91
N PRO A 223 -0.27 9.35 -15.65
CA PRO A 223 0.70 10.12 -16.43
C PRO A 223 1.16 11.45 -15.81
N TYR A 224 1.25 11.59 -14.47
CA TYR A 224 1.65 12.88 -13.88
C TYR A 224 2.62 12.75 -12.71
N ASP A 225 3.70 13.54 -12.77
CA ASP A 225 4.44 14.02 -11.59
C ASP A 225 3.45 14.83 -10.73
N ASP A 226 3.00 14.27 -9.60
CA ASP A 226 2.16 15.02 -8.68
C ASP A 226 3.03 16.11 -8.05
N PRO A 227 2.68 17.41 -8.18
CA PRO A 227 3.48 18.48 -7.63
C PRO A 227 3.49 18.35 -6.11
N VAL A 228 4.70 18.39 -5.52
CA VAL A 228 4.90 18.94 -4.19
C VAL A 228 4.26 20.32 -4.23
N LEU A 229 3.00 20.45 -3.82
CA LEU A 229 2.38 21.74 -3.59
C LEU A 229 2.73 22.11 -2.15
N PRO A 230 3.81 22.88 -1.91
CA PRO A 230 3.87 23.62 -0.67
C PRO A 230 2.61 24.49 -0.67
N HIS A 231 1.87 24.52 0.43
CA HIS A 231 0.72 25.41 0.64
C HIS A 231 -0.65 24.95 0.10
N TYR A 232 -1.19 23.84 0.63
CA TYR A 232 -2.64 23.76 0.91
C TYR A 232 -2.90 23.79 2.42
N ASN A 233 -2.50 24.90 3.03
CA ASN A 233 -2.77 25.22 4.44
C ASN A 233 -4.06 26.03 4.57
N ARG A 234 -5.12 25.65 3.85
CA ARG A 234 -6.46 26.19 4.11
C ARG A 234 -7.10 25.30 5.14
N TYR A 235 -7.29 25.84 6.33
CA TYR A 235 -8.13 25.25 7.37
C TYR A 235 -9.57 25.24 6.84
N ILE A 236 -9.92 24.19 6.10
CA ILE A 236 -11.31 23.88 5.80
C ILE A 236 -11.82 23.19 7.06
N PRO A 237 -12.77 23.79 7.81
CA PRO A 237 -13.33 23.14 8.97
C PRO A 237 -14.06 21.87 8.51
N TYR A 238 -13.39 20.74 8.66
CA TYR A 238 -13.98 19.44 8.37
C TYR A 238 -14.93 19.03 9.48
N ARG A 239 -16.03 18.38 9.09
CA ARG A 239 -16.77 17.56 10.06
C ARG A 239 -15.81 16.45 10.50
N PRO A 240 -15.59 16.24 11.80
CA PRO A 240 -14.76 15.16 12.29
C PRO A 240 -15.31 13.83 11.76
N PHE A 241 -14.51 13.12 10.95
CA PHE A 241 -14.76 11.71 10.73
C PHE A 241 -14.27 11.00 11.99
N THR A 242 -15.16 10.73 12.93
CA THR A 242 -14.80 9.90 14.08
C THR A 242 -14.45 8.49 13.59
N LEU A 243 -13.45 7.86 14.22
CA LEU A 243 -13.13 6.44 13.99
C LEU A 243 -14.37 5.55 14.13
N ASP A 244 -15.30 5.93 15.01
CA ASP A 244 -16.61 5.27 15.13
C ASP A 244 -17.47 5.40 13.88
N ARG A 245 -17.50 6.57 13.23
CA ARG A 245 -18.18 6.76 11.92
C ARG A 245 -17.51 5.97 10.81
N ILE A 246 -16.19 5.88 10.82
CA ILE A 246 -15.44 5.01 9.91
C ILE A 246 -15.91 3.55 10.14
N CYS A 247 -15.85 3.05 11.36
CA CYS A 247 -16.26 1.68 11.68
C CYS A 247 -17.77 1.41 11.41
N SER A 248 -18.65 2.39 11.63
CA SER A 248 -20.10 2.23 11.42
C SER A 248 -20.56 2.42 9.97
N GLY A 249 -19.85 3.24 9.19
CA GLY A 249 -20.21 3.60 7.80
C GLY A 249 -19.60 2.71 6.71
N LEU A 250 -18.65 1.84 7.08
CA LEU A 250 -17.85 1.01 6.16
C LEU A 250 -18.59 -0.22 5.57
N ILE A 251 -19.82 -0.52 6.00
CA ILE A 251 -20.47 -1.81 5.69
C ILE A 251 -21.14 -1.81 4.31
N ASP A 252 -21.40 -0.64 3.72
CA ASP A 252 -22.16 -0.54 2.48
C ASP A 252 -21.35 0.11 1.34
N CYS A 253 -20.97 -0.68 0.34
CA CYS A 253 -20.38 -0.18 -0.90
C CYS A 253 -21.32 0.74 -1.70
N GLU A 254 -22.61 0.76 -1.36
CA GLU A 254 -23.63 1.64 -1.91
C GLU A 254 -23.74 2.97 -1.13
N SER A 255 -23.07 3.11 0.03
CA SER A 255 -22.99 4.37 0.78
C SER A 255 -22.19 5.44 0.02
N PRO A 256 -22.70 6.68 -0.15
CA PRO A 256 -21.98 7.76 -0.81
C PRO A 256 -20.59 8.06 -0.19
N GLU A 257 -20.43 7.76 1.10
CA GLU A 257 -19.21 8.02 1.87
C GLU A 257 -18.19 6.87 1.78
N PHE A 258 -18.55 5.72 1.19
CA PHE A 258 -17.73 4.50 1.18
C PHE A 258 -16.29 4.73 0.73
N SER A 259 -16.07 5.45 -0.39
CA SER A 259 -14.71 5.68 -0.92
C SER A 259 -13.84 6.50 0.04
N LEU A 260 -14.43 7.48 0.72
CA LEU A 260 -13.73 8.30 1.72
C LEU A 260 -13.42 7.48 2.96
N CYS A 261 -14.39 6.72 3.48
CA CYS A 261 -14.19 5.83 4.62
C CYS A 261 -13.13 4.75 4.34
N LEU A 262 -13.14 4.17 3.13
CA LEU A 262 -12.14 3.20 2.69
C LEU A 262 -10.75 3.85 2.62
N ALA A 263 -10.65 5.06 2.04
CA ALA A 263 -9.40 5.80 1.98
C ALA A 263 -8.83 6.09 3.37
N LEU A 264 -9.66 6.65 4.25
CA LEU A 264 -9.30 6.94 5.64
C LEU A 264 -8.77 5.68 6.34
N SER A 265 -9.47 4.55 6.18
CA SER A 265 -9.10 3.27 6.81
C SER A 265 -7.72 2.77 6.39
N ILE A 266 -7.42 2.82 5.09
CA ILE A 266 -6.17 2.28 4.55
C ILE A 266 -5.03 3.27 4.77
N VAL A 267 -5.29 4.58 4.63
CA VAL A 267 -4.34 5.64 4.97
C VAL A 267 -3.99 5.59 6.46
N HIS A 268 -4.97 5.36 7.35
CA HIS A 268 -4.71 5.12 8.77
C HIS A 268 -3.71 4.00 8.97
N THR A 269 -3.98 2.85 8.36
CA THR A 269 -3.16 1.63 8.49
C THR A 269 -1.73 1.90 8.03
N GLY A 270 -1.56 2.48 6.84
CA GLY A 270 -0.24 2.86 6.32
C GLY A 270 0.48 3.89 7.20
N GLY A 271 -0.25 4.88 7.72
CA GLY A 271 0.26 5.88 8.64
C GLY A 271 0.74 5.30 9.97
N GLN A 272 0.00 4.35 10.56
CA GLN A 272 0.43 3.65 11.78
C GLN A 272 1.62 2.73 11.53
N MET A 273 1.67 2.05 10.37
CA MET A 273 2.86 1.28 9.98
C MET A 273 4.09 2.18 9.92
N LEU A 274 4.00 3.34 9.26
CA LEU A 274 5.09 4.32 9.22
C LEU A 274 5.45 4.85 10.62
N ARG A 275 4.46 5.16 11.47
CA ARG A 275 4.69 5.58 12.86
C ARG A 275 5.47 4.52 13.65
N THR A 276 5.18 3.24 13.44
CA THR A 276 5.94 2.19 14.12
C THR A 276 7.36 2.05 13.57
N LEU A 277 7.58 2.27 12.27
CA LEU A 277 8.92 2.31 11.67
C LEU A 277 9.75 3.50 12.19
N SER A 278 9.14 4.69 12.34
CA SER A 278 9.83 5.90 12.80
C SER A 278 10.43 5.76 14.20
N SER A 279 9.84 4.94 15.07
CA SER A 279 10.39 4.65 16.40
C SER A 279 11.77 3.98 16.37
N GLY A 280 12.16 3.37 15.24
CA GLY A 280 13.43 2.65 15.09
C GLY A 280 14.49 3.37 14.25
N SER A 281 14.19 4.52 13.63
CA SER A 281 15.13 5.24 12.76
C SER A 281 14.76 6.71 12.59
N ASN A 282 15.75 7.61 12.76
CA ASN A 282 15.58 9.04 12.52
C ASN A 282 15.21 9.37 11.07
N ALA A 283 15.67 8.58 10.09
CA ALA A 283 15.30 8.76 8.69
C ALA A 283 13.80 8.52 8.49
N PHE A 284 13.26 7.44 9.07
CA PHE A 284 11.83 7.14 9.01
C PHE A 284 10.99 8.12 9.83
N MET A 285 11.55 8.70 10.90
CA MET A 285 10.91 9.78 11.64
C MET A 285 10.73 11.03 10.79
N ALA A 286 11.73 11.38 9.99
CA ALA A 286 11.63 12.52 9.10
C ALA A 286 10.55 12.34 8.02
N GLU A 287 10.43 11.13 7.46
CA GLU A 287 9.31 10.75 6.57
C GLU A 287 7.94 10.82 7.26
N TYR A 288 7.86 10.31 8.49
CA TYR A 288 6.62 10.34 9.27
C TYR A 288 6.14 11.76 9.55
N GLU A 289 7.05 12.67 9.90
CA GLU A 289 6.71 14.08 10.20
C GLU A 289 6.09 14.83 9.02
N ILE A 290 6.36 14.42 7.78
CA ILE A 290 5.73 15.02 6.60
C ILE A 290 4.24 14.72 6.57
N ILE A 291 3.86 13.47 6.82
CA ILE A 291 2.45 13.04 6.71
C ILE A 291 1.69 13.18 8.03
N ARG A 292 2.41 13.33 9.16
CA ARG A 292 1.84 13.41 10.50
C ARG A 292 0.71 14.46 10.58
N PRO A 293 0.85 15.70 10.07
CA PRO A 293 -0.23 16.68 10.14
C PRO A 293 -1.52 16.22 9.45
N SER A 294 -1.42 15.60 8.27
CA SER A 294 -2.60 15.06 7.57
C SER A 294 -3.22 13.91 8.34
N LEU A 295 -2.42 12.99 8.89
CA LEU A 295 -2.93 11.91 9.73
C LEU A 295 -3.67 12.45 10.97
N PHE A 296 -3.08 13.39 11.70
CA PHE A 296 -3.70 13.95 12.91
C PHE A 296 -5.02 14.67 12.62
N ARG A 297 -5.12 15.39 11.49
CA ARG A 297 -6.38 16.04 11.06
C ARG A 297 -7.56 15.07 10.91
N PHE A 298 -7.29 13.80 10.61
CA PHE A 298 -8.34 12.80 10.47
C PHE A 298 -8.77 12.15 11.80
N TYR A 299 -7.95 12.26 12.86
CA TYR A 299 -8.16 11.51 14.11
C TYR A 299 -8.31 12.36 15.36
N GLU A 300 -8.12 13.69 15.29
CA GLU A 300 -8.51 14.58 16.39
C GLU A 300 -10.04 14.71 16.43
N TYR A 301 -10.68 13.87 17.23
CA TYR A 301 -11.82 14.14 18.14
C TYR A 301 -12.05 12.83 18.90
N GLN A 302 -11.28 12.63 19.97
CA GLN A 302 -11.67 11.82 21.12
C GLN A 302 -12.01 12.76 22.27
#